data_AF-A0A8H3X8C1-F1
#
_entry.id   AF-A0A8H3X8C1-F1
#
_cell.length_a   1.000
_cell.length_b   1.000
_cell.length_c   1.000
_cell.angle_alpha   90.00
_cell.angle_beta   90.00
_cell.angle_gamma   90.00
#
_symmetry.space_group_name_H-M   'P 1'
#
loop_
_entity.id
_entity.type
_entity.pdbx_description
1 polymer ?
#
loop_
_entity_poly.entity_id
_entity_poly.type
_entity_poly.pdbx_seq_one_letter_code
_entity_poly.pdbx_strand_id
1 'polypeptide(L)'
;MRIFTIFIRKFSKFTRHFNKHEDMLVKQERREKFYKENYIDKVNYKLLEDFPMWLGGFELGYLSHLFRGKKWQEIIKMNYKDLEKLGVLSFRNRATLIRNFLIVRRHLAEEKIEFSNKGNIEKKSFENEKKLNYLQFYEKNYVNVNFKLLEDFPAWLNGIKLAHLAKLFEGKEWYEIIEMTKDDLKDLGVTSSNARNKLIANFWHIKRKLYSSTAATSDKKSSENKDMMQKPG
;
A
#
# COMPACT_ATOMS: atom_id res chain seq x y z
N MET A 1 74.43 37.66 8.92
CA MET A 1 73.91 36.28 9.10
C MET A 1 72.67 36.13 10.01
N ARG A 2 72.33 37.05 10.95
CA ARG A 2 71.19 36.85 11.87
C ARG A 2 69.78 37.02 11.26
N ILE A 3 69.64 37.78 10.17
CA ILE A 3 68.34 38.09 9.54
C ILE A 3 67.80 36.87 8.76
N PHE A 4 68.68 36.12 8.10
CA PHE A 4 68.30 34.91 7.34
C PHE A 4 67.76 33.79 8.25
N THR A 5 68.29 33.65 9.47
CA THR A 5 67.87 32.61 10.42
C THR A 5 66.47 32.87 11.00
N ILE A 6 66.07 34.14 11.12
CA ILE A 6 64.73 34.52 11.61
C ILE A 6 63.68 34.26 10.54
N PHE A 7 64.01 34.51 9.26
CA PHE A 7 63.08 34.30 8.14
C PHE A 7 62.79 32.80 7.93
N ILE A 8 63.82 31.94 7.98
CA ILE A 8 63.65 30.48 7.88
C ILE A 8 62.81 29.91 9.04
N ARG A 9 62.99 30.42 10.27
CA ARG A 9 62.17 30.00 11.43
C ARG A 9 60.71 30.44 11.33
N LYS A 10 60.42 31.63 10.79
CA LYS A 10 59.04 32.09 10.57
C LYS A 10 58.36 31.31 9.44
N PHE A 11 59.06 31.06 8.34
CA PHE A 11 58.54 30.28 7.20
C PHE A 11 58.29 28.82 7.59
N SER A 12 59.18 28.20 8.37
CA SER A 12 59.02 26.83 8.91
C SER A 12 57.83 26.72 9.89
N LYS A 13 57.56 27.73 10.72
CA LYS A 13 56.37 27.74 11.59
C LYS A 13 55.07 27.91 10.80
N PHE A 14 55.10 28.70 9.73
CA PHE A 14 53.95 28.93 8.85
C PHE A 14 53.57 27.68 8.05
N THR A 15 54.54 27.02 7.40
CA THR A 15 54.28 25.77 6.67
C THR A 15 53.81 24.64 7.58
N ARG A 16 54.35 24.54 8.81
CA ARG A 16 53.90 23.56 9.80
C ARG A 16 52.49 23.82 10.35
N HIS A 17 52.01 25.07 10.32
CA HIS A 17 50.65 25.42 10.72
C HIS A 17 49.65 25.16 9.58
N PHE A 18 50.03 25.49 8.34
CA PHE A 18 49.25 25.20 7.15
C PHE A 18 49.01 23.70 6.94
N ASN A 19 50.06 22.88 7.05
CA ASN A 19 49.95 21.42 6.93
C ASN A 19 49.05 20.80 8.03
N LYS A 20 49.06 21.36 9.24
CA LYS A 20 48.17 20.91 10.33
C LYS A 20 46.70 21.21 10.07
N HIS A 21 46.40 22.31 9.38
CA HIS A 21 45.04 22.67 9.02
C HIS A 21 44.52 21.75 7.91
N GLU A 22 45.34 21.49 6.88
CA GLU A 22 45.01 20.55 5.82
C GLU A 22 44.77 19.12 6.35
N ASP A 23 45.64 18.63 7.24
CA ASP A 23 45.45 17.35 7.93
C ASP A 23 44.15 17.29 8.76
N MET A 24 43.74 18.42 9.34
CA MET A 24 42.51 18.54 10.13
C MET A 24 41.27 18.44 9.24
N LEU A 25 41.28 19.14 8.10
CA LEU A 25 40.19 19.11 7.11
C LEU A 25 40.03 17.70 6.52
N VAL A 26 41.12 17.06 6.10
CA VAL A 26 41.08 15.69 5.56
C VAL A 26 40.54 14.70 6.60
N LYS A 27 40.90 14.85 7.88
CA LYS A 27 40.34 14.04 8.98
C LYS A 27 38.87 14.33 9.23
N GLN A 28 38.42 15.57 9.04
CA GLN A 28 37.01 15.93 9.17
C GLN A 28 36.17 15.32 8.05
N GLU A 29 36.59 15.47 6.79
CA GLU A 29 35.88 14.89 5.64
C GLU A 29 35.77 13.36 5.74
N ARG A 30 36.84 12.68 6.15
CA ARG A 30 36.81 11.23 6.38
C ARG A 30 35.82 10.83 7.47
N ARG A 31 35.72 11.61 8.56
CA ARG A 31 34.77 11.37 9.65
C ARG A 31 33.33 11.61 9.20
N GLU A 32 33.07 12.70 8.49
CA GLU A 32 31.74 13.02 7.96
C GLU A 32 31.27 11.95 6.97
N LYS A 33 32.16 11.51 6.07
CA LYS A 33 31.89 10.41 5.15
C LYS A 33 31.57 9.11 5.92
N PHE A 34 32.41 8.74 6.88
CA PHE A 34 32.18 7.56 7.71
C PHE A 34 30.85 7.63 8.47
N TYR A 35 30.53 8.79 9.06
CA TYR A 35 29.29 9.00 9.79
C TYR A 35 28.06 8.90 8.87
N LYS A 36 28.14 9.47 7.68
CA LYS A 36 27.05 9.40 6.70
C LYS A 36 26.79 7.95 6.27
N GLU A 37 27.84 7.23 5.90
CA GLU A 37 27.75 5.85 5.38
C GLU A 37 27.29 4.82 6.42
N ASN A 38 27.55 5.05 7.71
CA ASN A 38 27.30 4.06 8.77
C ASN A 38 26.13 4.39 9.70
N TYR A 39 25.65 5.64 9.71
CA TYR A 39 24.64 6.11 10.66
C TYR A 39 23.45 6.81 9.99
N ILE A 40 23.65 7.50 8.86
CA ILE A 40 22.58 8.29 8.21
C ILE A 40 21.98 7.52 7.03
N ASP A 41 22.78 7.21 6.02
CA ASP A 41 22.29 6.65 4.75
C ASP A 41 21.85 5.19 4.94
N LYS A 42 22.57 4.46 5.79
CA LYS A 42 22.26 3.08 6.18
C LYS A 42 22.78 2.82 7.58
N VAL A 43 22.01 2.10 8.39
CA VAL A 43 22.46 1.66 9.71
C VAL A 43 23.37 0.44 9.53
N ASN A 44 24.65 0.58 9.86
CA ASN A 44 25.57 -0.54 9.85
C ASN A 44 25.38 -1.40 11.12
N TYR A 45 24.55 -2.43 11.04
CA TYR A 45 24.25 -3.31 12.18
C TYR A 45 25.47 -4.07 12.72
N LYS A 46 26.43 -4.43 11.87
CA LYS A 46 27.68 -5.07 12.32
C LYS A 46 28.49 -4.11 13.21
N LEU A 47 28.54 -2.84 12.83
CA LEU A 47 29.16 -1.81 13.66
C LEU A 47 28.35 -1.58 14.95
N LEU A 48 27.03 -1.58 14.88
CA LEU A 48 26.15 -1.40 16.04
C LEU A 48 26.26 -2.54 17.07
N GLU A 49 26.52 -3.77 16.62
CA GLU A 49 26.83 -4.90 17.50
C GLU A 49 28.08 -4.65 18.35
N ASP A 50 29.10 -3.99 17.78
CA ASP A 50 30.23 -3.43 18.51
C ASP A 50 29.90 -2.01 19.01
N PHE A 51 29.00 -1.94 20.00
CA PHE A 51 28.48 -0.68 20.51
C PHE A 51 29.57 0.34 20.96
N PRO A 52 30.68 -0.06 21.61
CA PRO A 52 31.80 0.85 21.89
C PRO A 52 32.39 1.49 20.63
N MET A 53 32.63 0.71 19.57
CA MET A 53 33.12 1.24 18.29
C MET A 53 32.08 2.11 17.60
N TRP A 54 30.80 1.75 17.70
CA TRP A 54 29.69 2.55 17.19
C TRP A 54 29.58 3.93 17.86
N LEU A 55 29.82 4.03 19.17
CA LEU A 55 29.90 5.34 19.85
C LEU A 55 31.08 6.20 19.35
N GLY A 56 32.16 5.56 18.92
CA GLY A 56 33.34 6.23 18.37
C GLY A 56 33.04 7.04 17.10
N GLY A 57 32.06 6.62 16.29
CA GLY A 57 31.73 7.29 15.03
C GLY A 57 31.14 8.69 15.17
N PHE A 58 30.69 9.07 16.38
CA PHE A 58 30.25 10.43 16.70
C PHE A 58 30.92 10.95 17.99
N GLU A 59 32.18 10.53 18.21
CA GLU A 59 33.09 11.05 19.25
C GLU A 59 32.59 10.85 20.69
N LEU A 60 31.72 9.87 20.93
CA LEU A 60 31.21 9.50 22.26
C LEU A 60 31.78 8.18 22.77
N GLY A 61 32.87 7.68 22.16
CA GLY A 61 33.51 6.40 22.54
C GLY A 61 33.96 6.34 24.01
N TYR A 62 34.29 7.48 24.62
CA TYR A 62 34.66 7.53 26.05
C TYR A 62 33.50 7.15 26.99
N LEU A 63 32.24 7.23 26.54
CA LEU A 63 31.06 6.81 27.31
C LEU A 63 30.84 5.30 27.27
N SER A 64 31.60 4.54 26.46
CA SER A 64 31.41 3.10 26.26
C SER A 64 31.36 2.29 27.56
N HIS A 65 32.17 2.66 28.55
CA HIS A 65 32.23 1.97 29.85
C HIS A 65 30.88 1.96 30.58
N LEU A 66 30.02 2.98 30.38
CA LEU A 66 28.69 3.08 31.00
C LEU A 66 27.70 2.03 30.46
N PHE A 67 27.98 1.48 29.28
CA PHE A 67 27.10 0.51 28.59
C PHE A 67 27.60 -0.93 28.69
N ARG A 68 28.66 -1.19 29.47
CA ARG A 68 29.26 -2.53 29.60
C ARG A 68 28.22 -3.55 30.06
N GLY A 69 28.16 -4.68 29.35
CA GLY A 69 27.25 -5.79 29.66
C GLY A 69 25.80 -5.59 29.20
N LYS A 70 25.47 -4.48 28.52
CA LYS A 70 24.14 -4.25 27.94
C LYS A 70 24.12 -4.61 26.46
N LYS A 71 23.01 -5.18 25.99
CA LYS A 71 22.82 -5.45 24.56
C LYS A 71 22.41 -4.18 23.85
N TRP A 72 22.91 -3.92 22.63
CA TRP A 72 22.57 -2.70 21.89
C TRP A 72 21.05 -2.56 21.67
N GLN A 73 20.31 -3.66 21.51
CA GLN A 73 18.85 -3.67 21.38
C GLN A 73 18.12 -3.12 22.62
N GLU A 74 18.73 -3.22 23.80
CA GLU A 74 18.22 -2.61 25.04
C GLU A 74 18.64 -1.15 25.12
N ILE A 75 19.89 -0.85 24.72
CA ILE A 75 20.44 0.50 24.77
C ILE A 75 19.66 1.47 23.87
N ILE A 76 19.33 1.07 22.63
CA ILE A 76 18.60 1.95 21.70
C ILE A 76 17.15 2.26 22.14
N LYS A 77 16.64 1.56 23.16
CA LYS A 77 15.31 1.81 23.74
C LYS A 77 15.37 2.81 24.91
N MET A 78 16.56 3.15 25.40
CA MET A 78 16.74 4.07 26.50
C MET A 78 16.22 5.48 26.14
N ASN A 79 15.52 6.09 27.07
CA ASN A 79 15.10 7.49 26.99
C ASN A 79 16.10 8.41 27.71
N TYR A 80 15.83 9.72 27.71
CA TYR A 80 16.68 10.72 28.35
C TYR A 80 16.99 10.42 29.83
N LYS A 81 15.98 10.01 30.60
CA LYS A 81 16.14 9.72 32.04
C LYS A 81 16.95 8.47 32.27
N ASP A 82 16.81 7.46 31.40
CA ASP A 82 17.60 6.23 31.49
C ASP A 82 19.09 6.52 31.28
N LEU A 83 19.43 7.33 30.27
CA LEU A 83 20.80 7.74 29.99
C LEU A 83 21.41 8.60 31.11
N GLU A 84 20.60 9.48 31.71
CA GLU A 84 21.02 10.28 32.86
C GLU A 84 21.33 9.41 34.08
N LYS A 85 20.44 8.46 34.41
CA LYS A 85 20.66 7.47 35.48
C LYS A 85 21.88 6.58 35.23
N LEU A 86 22.20 6.32 33.96
CA LEU A 86 23.38 5.56 33.56
C LEU A 86 24.69 6.36 33.65
N GLY A 87 24.63 7.65 33.98
CA GLY A 87 25.80 8.52 34.14
C GLY A 87 26.16 9.37 32.92
N VAL A 88 25.31 9.42 31.88
CA VAL A 88 25.51 10.36 30.77
C VAL A 88 24.99 11.73 31.19
N LEU A 89 25.82 12.52 31.88
CA LEU A 89 25.43 13.79 32.52
C LEU A 89 25.30 14.98 31.55
N SER A 90 26.01 14.97 30.43
CA SER A 90 25.93 16.04 29.43
C SER A 90 24.62 15.94 28.63
N PHE A 91 23.84 17.02 28.64
CA PHE A 91 22.64 17.15 27.81
C PHE A 91 22.94 16.93 26.32
N ARG A 92 24.03 17.51 25.81
CA ARG A 92 24.43 17.36 24.40
C ARG A 92 24.69 15.91 24.04
N ASN A 93 25.37 15.16 24.90
CA ASN A 93 25.65 13.75 24.66
C ASN A 93 24.37 12.92 24.66
N ARG A 94 23.44 13.17 25.61
CA ARG A 94 22.14 12.51 25.64
C ARG A 94 21.35 12.80 24.36
N ALA A 95 21.34 14.05 23.90
CA ALA A 95 20.67 14.44 22.66
C ALA A 95 21.23 13.70 21.43
N THR A 96 22.56 13.64 21.30
CA THR A 96 23.24 12.91 20.22
C THR A 96 22.91 11.43 20.23
N LEU A 97 22.93 10.78 21.40
CA LEU A 97 22.57 9.37 21.54
C LEU A 97 21.12 9.11 21.16
N ILE A 98 20.18 9.89 21.70
CA ILE A 98 18.76 9.74 21.41
C ILE A 98 18.46 9.92 19.92
N ARG A 99 19.09 10.90 19.26
CA ARG A 99 18.96 11.10 17.82
C ARG A 99 19.39 9.86 17.05
N ASN A 100 20.55 9.29 17.36
CA ASN A 100 21.05 8.11 16.66
C ASN A 100 20.23 6.85 16.98
N PHE A 101 19.77 6.67 18.22
CA PHE A 101 18.86 5.59 18.59
C PHE A 101 17.52 5.67 17.84
N LEU A 102 17.01 6.89 17.59
CA LEU A 102 15.82 7.08 16.77
C LEU A 102 16.05 6.64 15.32
N ILE A 103 17.21 6.93 14.75
CA ILE A 103 17.55 6.49 13.38
C ILE A 103 17.57 4.97 13.30
N VAL A 104 18.25 4.29 14.23
CA VAL A 104 18.28 2.82 14.30
C VAL A 104 16.87 2.25 14.43
N ARG A 105 16.03 2.82 15.32
CA ARG A 105 14.65 2.36 15.52
C ARG A 105 13.78 2.56 14.28
N ARG A 106 13.97 3.65 13.52
CA ARG A 106 13.26 3.89 12.25
C ARG A 106 13.68 2.86 11.21
N HIS A 107 14.97 2.63 11.03
CA HIS A 107 15.47 1.63 10.08
C HIS A 107 14.96 0.21 10.42
N LEU A 108 14.94 -0.17 11.71
CA LEU A 108 14.35 -1.44 12.16
C LEU A 108 12.82 -1.51 11.93
N ALA A 109 12.12 -0.39 12.01
CA ALA A 109 10.69 -0.33 11.72
C ALA A 109 10.43 -0.42 10.22
N GLU A 110 11.24 0.25 9.40
CA GLU A 110 11.20 0.20 7.94
C GLU A 110 11.45 -1.23 7.42
N GLU A 111 12.47 -1.93 7.91
CA GLU A 111 12.72 -3.34 7.55
C GLU A 111 11.52 -4.26 7.92
N LYS A 112 10.87 -3.98 9.06
CA LYS A 112 9.65 -4.72 9.47
C LYS A 112 8.43 -4.36 8.62
N ILE A 113 8.30 -3.10 8.23
CA ILE A 113 7.23 -2.59 7.36
C ILE A 113 7.38 -3.14 5.94
N GLU A 114 8.60 -3.21 5.39
CA GLU A 114 8.88 -3.81 4.09
C GLU A 114 8.50 -5.30 4.05
N PHE A 115 8.83 -6.05 5.11
CA PHE A 115 8.39 -7.44 5.26
C PHE A 115 6.87 -7.59 5.36
N SER A 116 6.19 -6.69 6.08
CA SER A 116 4.72 -6.71 6.22
C SER A 116 4.01 -6.24 4.95
N ASN A 117 4.58 -5.30 4.19
CA ASN A 117 3.98 -4.76 2.98
C ASN A 117 3.96 -5.78 1.84
N LYS A 118 4.98 -6.63 1.74
CA LYS A 118 5.04 -7.70 0.73
C LYS A 118 3.85 -8.67 0.84
N GLY A 119 3.48 -9.09 2.06
CA GLY A 119 2.30 -9.92 2.30
C GLY A 119 0.95 -9.20 2.14
N ASN A 120 0.91 -7.88 2.31
CA ASN A 120 -0.31 -7.08 2.11
C ASN A 120 -0.57 -6.73 0.64
N ILE A 121 0.48 -6.60 -0.17
CA ILE A 121 0.37 -6.35 -1.62
C ILE A 121 -0.22 -7.57 -2.34
N GLU A 122 0.20 -8.78 -2.00
CA GLU A 122 -0.33 -10.02 -2.59
C GLU A 122 -1.81 -10.25 -2.25
N LYS A 123 -2.24 -9.91 -1.03
CA LYS A 123 -3.66 -9.95 -0.66
C LYS A 123 -4.49 -8.91 -1.39
N LYS A 124 -3.99 -7.66 -1.50
CA LYS A 124 -4.67 -6.60 -2.26
C LYS A 124 -4.73 -6.89 -3.76
N SER A 125 -3.70 -7.48 -4.36
CA SER A 125 -3.72 -7.86 -5.78
C SER A 125 -4.77 -8.93 -6.04
N PHE A 126 -4.86 -9.94 -5.17
CA PHE A 126 -5.86 -11.00 -5.28
C PHE A 126 -7.31 -10.50 -5.06
N GLU A 127 -7.53 -9.60 -4.11
CA GLU A 127 -8.85 -8.97 -3.90
C GLU A 127 -9.26 -8.07 -5.07
N ASN A 128 -8.31 -7.32 -5.65
CA ASN A 128 -8.55 -6.50 -6.83
C ASN A 128 -8.88 -7.35 -8.06
N GLU A 129 -8.20 -8.48 -8.25
CA GLU A 129 -8.49 -9.43 -9.33
C GLU A 129 -9.88 -10.04 -9.18
N LYS A 130 -10.26 -10.48 -7.96
CA LYS A 130 -11.62 -10.95 -7.68
C LYS A 130 -12.68 -9.89 -7.96
N LYS A 131 -12.42 -8.64 -7.59
CA LYS A 131 -13.32 -7.52 -7.84
C LYS A 131 -13.46 -7.24 -9.34
N LEU A 132 -12.36 -7.25 -10.08
CA LEU A 132 -12.35 -7.06 -11.53
C LEU A 132 -13.11 -8.18 -12.23
N ASN A 133 -12.88 -9.43 -11.84
CA ASN A 133 -13.58 -10.60 -12.36
C ASN A 133 -15.10 -10.52 -12.09
N TYR A 134 -15.50 -10.09 -10.88
CA TYR A 134 -16.91 -9.87 -10.57
C TYR A 134 -17.53 -8.75 -11.43
N LEU A 135 -16.82 -7.63 -11.64
CA LEU A 135 -17.31 -6.53 -12.48
C LEU A 135 -17.47 -6.97 -13.94
N GLN A 136 -16.49 -7.70 -14.49
CA GLN A 136 -16.59 -8.25 -15.85
C GLN A 136 -17.73 -9.25 -15.97
N PHE A 137 -17.90 -10.12 -14.98
CA PHE A 137 -19.03 -11.05 -14.90
C PHE A 137 -20.36 -10.29 -14.83
N TYR A 138 -20.43 -9.23 -14.02
CA TYR A 138 -21.64 -8.45 -13.84
C TYR A 138 -22.03 -7.71 -15.13
N GLU A 139 -21.07 -7.07 -15.78
CA GLU A 139 -21.23 -6.38 -17.07
C GLU A 139 -21.74 -7.33 -18.14
N LYS A 140 -21.09 -8.50 -18.27
CA LYS A 140 -21.40 -9.51 -19.28
C LYS A 140 -22.79 -10.11 -19.13
N ASN A 141 -23.30 -10.25 -17.90
CA ASN A 141 -24.54 -10.99 -17.65
C ASN A 141 -25.76 -10.14 -17.29
N TYR A 142 -25.55 -9.00 -16.61
CA TYR A 142 -26.66 -8.19 -16.08
C TYR A 142 -26.81 -6.87 -16.84
N VAL A 143 -25.71 -6.21 -17.20
CA VAL A 143 -25.78 -5.00 -18.04
C VAL A 143 -26.16 -5.40 -19.47
N ASN A 144 -25.43 -6.36 -20.03
CA ASN A 144 -25.79 -7.05 -21.27
C ASN A 144 -26.58 -8.32 -20.93
N VAL A 145 -27.85 -8.14 -20.55
CA VAL A 145 -28.75 -9.21 -20.07
C VAL A 145 -28.51 -10.53 -20.81
N ASN A 146 -27.92 -11.50 -20.11
CA ASN A 146 -27.68 -12.83 -20.62
C ASN A 146 -28.93 -13.68 -20.38
N PHE A 147 -29.78 -13.77 -21.40
CA PHE A 147 -31.05 -14.51 -21.31
C PHE A 147 -30.88 -15.99 -20.96
N LYS A 148 -29.77 -16.62 -21.39
CA LYS A 148 -29.47 -18.01 -21.02
C LYS A 148 -29.19 -18.17 -19.51
N LEU A 149 -28.56 -17.17 -18.89
CA LEU A 149 -28.40 -17.16 -17.43
C LEU A 149 -29.73 -16.86 -16.72
N LEU A 150 -30.59 -16.05 -17.33
CA LEU A 150 -31.89 -15.69 -16.76
C LEU A 150 -32.86 -16.88 -16.68
N GLU A 151 -32.76 -17.82 -17.63
CA GLU A 151 -33.47 -19.11 -17.60
C GLU A 151 -33.13 -19.91 -16.32
N ASP A 152 -31.90 -19.80 -15.82
CA ASP A 152 -31.50 -20.29 -14.50
C ASP A 152 -31.67 -19.16 -13.46
N PHE A 153 -32.92 -18.88 -13.10
CA PHE A 153 -33.25 -17.78 -12.20
C PHE A 153 -32.55 -17.86 -10.82
N PRO A 154 -32.41 -19.04 -10.18
CA PRO A 154 -31.56 -19.18 -8.98
C PRO A 154 -30.11 -18.71 -9.18
N ALA A 155 -29.48 -19.08 -10.30
CA ALA A 155 -28.13 -18.61 -10.63
C ALA A 155 -28.09 -17.10 -10.94
N TRP A 156 -29.13 -16.56 -11.58
CA TRP A 156 -29.30 -15.13 -11.80
C TRP A 156 -29.36 -14.35 -10.48
N LEU A 157 -30.15 -14.83 -9.51
CA LEU A 157 -30.22 -14.23 -8.17
C LEU A 157 -28.86 -14.24 -7.48
N ASN A 158 -28.06 -15.29 -7.67
CA ASN A 158 -26.72 -15.38 -7.08
C ASN A 158 -25.81 -14.23 -7.53
N GLY A 159 -25.77 -13.91 -8.82
CA GLY A 159 -24.90 -12.82 -9.29
C GLY A 159 -25.38 -11.42 -8.91
N ILE A 160 -26.67 -11.22 -8.61
CA ILE A 160 -27.15 -10.00 -7.94
C ILE A 160 -27.15 -10.09 -6.40
N LYS A 161 -26.51 -11.11 -5.81
CA LYS A 161 -26.36 -11.31 -4.36
C LYS A 161 -27.69 -11.47 -3.61
N LEU A 162 -28.66 -12.11 -4.25
CA LEU A 162 -29.99 -12.43 -3.70
C LEU A 162 -30.30 -13.94 -3.73
N ALA A 163 -29.26 -14.80 -3.80
CA ALA A 163 -29.41 -16.26 -3.85
C ALA A 163 -30.31 -16.85 -2.75
N HIS A 164 -30.31 -16.23 -1.56
CA HIS A 164 -31.15 -16.67 -0.43
C HIS A 164 -32.65 -16.59 -0.71
N LEU A 165 -33.08 -15.82 -1.71
CA LEU A 165 -34.48 -15.72 -2.13
C LEU A 165 -34.89 -16.77 -3.15
N ALA A 166 -33.96 -17.58 -3.70
CA ALA A 166 -34.24 -18.49 -4.80
C ALA A 166 -35.40 -19.45 -4.53
N LYS A 167 -35.51 -19.96 -3.30
CA LYS A 167 -36.61 -20.86 -2.90
C LYS A 167 -37.99 -20.24 -3.02
N LEU A 168 -38.11 -18.91 -2.92
CA LEU A 168 -39.41 -18.23 -3.04
C LEU A 168 -39.94 -18.22 -4.49
N PHE A 169 -39.06 -18.44 -5.46
CA PHE A 169 -39.37 -18.45 -6.90
C PHE A 169 -39.41 -19.86 -7.49
N GLU A 170 -39.35 -20.90 -6.65
CA GLU A 170 -39.39 -22.29 -7.10
C GLU A 170 -40.70 -22.59 -7.82
N GLY A 171 -40.61 -23.26 -8.98
CA GLY A 171 -41.77 -23.58 -9.82
C GLY A 171 -42.34 -22.40 -10.63
N LYS A 172 -41.67 -21.24 -10.64
CA LYS A 172 -42.03 -20.11 -11.49
C LYS A 172 -41.05 -19.96 -12.64
N GLU A 173 -41.57 -19.64 -13.81
CA GLU A 173 -40.74 -19.35 -14.96
C GLU A 173 -40.25 -17.90 -14.95
N TRP A 174 -39.04 -17.65 -15.47
CA TRP A 174 -38.42 -16.33 -15.38
C TRP A 174 -39.26 -15.21 -16.03
N TYR A 175 -40.02 -15.53 -17.08
CA TYR A 175 -40.89 -14.57 -17.76
C TYR A 175 -42.10 -14.18 -16.89
N GLU A 176 -42.58 -15.07 -16.02
CA GLU A 176 -43.63 -14.75 -15.04
C GLU A 176 -43.05 -13.90 -13.91
N ILE A 177 -41.82 -14.21 -13.49
CA ILE A 177 -41.15 -13.54 -12.39
C ILE A 177 -40.87 -12.07 -12.73
N ILE A 178 -40.40 -11.76 -13.94
CA ILE A 178 -40.12 -10.37 -14.32
C ILE A 178 -41.39 -9.51 -14.41
N GLU A 179 -42.57 -10.11 -14.54
CA GLU A 179 -43.86 -9.40 -14.53
C GLU A 179 -44.35 -9.04 -13.13
N MET A 180 -43.75 -9.60 -12.08
CA MET A 180 -44.14 -9.32 -10.70
C MET A 180 -43.92 -7.87 -10.28
N THR A 181 -44.91 -7.33 -9.59
CA THR A 181 -44.87 -6.01 -8.93
C THR A 181 -44.20 -6.09 -7.56
N LYS A 182 -44.01 -4.92 -6.92
CA LYS A 182 -43.49 -4.89 -5.54
C LYS A 182 -44.42 -5.60 -4.55
N ASP A 183 -45.73 -5.54 -4.77
CA ASP A 183 -46.71 -6.16 -3.90
C ASP A 183 -46.71 -7.69 -4.11
N ASP A 184 -46.64 -8.16 -5.37
CA ASP A 184 -46.48 -9.58 -5.67
C ASP A 184 -45.23 -10.18 -5.01
N LEU A 185 -44.10 -9.46 -5.06
CA LEU A 185 -42.86 -9.88 -4.39
C LEU A 185 -42.99 -9.90 -2.87
N LYS A 186 -43.76 -8.96 -2.30
CA LYS A 186 -44.01 -8.91 -0.85
C LYS A 186 -44.87 -10.10 -0.42
N ASP A 187 -45.91 -10.41 -1.19
CA ASP A 187 -46.83 -11.53 -0.93
C ASP A 187 -46.13 -12.89 -1.14
N LEU A 188 -45.15 -12.96 -2.05
CA LEU A 188 -44.26 -14.10 -2.23
C LEU A 188 -43.26 -14.28 -1.06
N GLY A 189 -43.19 -13.33 -0.12
CA GLY A 189 -42.33 -13.43 1.06
C GLY A 189 -40.99 -12.70 0.95
N VAL A 190 -40.76 -11.87 -0.08
CA VAL A 190 -39.59 -10.97 -0.12
C VAL A 190 -39.84 -9.80 0.83
N THR A 191 -39.51 -9.97 2.11
CA THR A 191 -39.82 -9.01 3.18
C THR A 191 -38.98 -7.73 3.14
N SER A 192 -37.75 -7.79 2.64
CA SER A 192 -36.85 -6.63 2.56
C SER A 192 -37.24 -5.69 1.41
N SER A 193 -37.53 -4.43 1.75
CA SER A 193 -37.81 -3.39 0.74
C SER A 193 -36.63 -3.16 -0.21
N ASN A 194 -35.39 -3.30 0.28
CA ASN A 194 -34.19 -3.15 -0.55
C ASN A 194 -34.08 -4.27 -1.57
N ALA A 195 -34.38 -5.51 -1.16
CA ALA A 195 -34.40 -6.65 -2.08
C ALA A 195 -35.50 -6.48 -3.15
N ARG A 196 -36.72 -6.09 -2.76
CA ARG A 196 -37.81 -5.80 -3.70
C ARG A 196 -37.42 -4.72 -4.71
N ASN A 197 -36.88 -3.60 -4.24
CA ASN A 197 -36.44 -2.51 -5.13
C ASN A 197 -35.36 -2.97 -6.11
N LYS A 198 -34.41 -3.79 -5.65
CA LYS A 198 -33.32 -4.33 -6.48
C LYS A 198 -33.82 -5.30 -7.56
N LEU A 199 -34.77 -6.18 -7.21
CA LEU A 199 -35.42 -7.10 -8.15
C LEU A 199 -36.18 -6.32 -9.22
N ILE A 200 -37.05 -5.39 -8.81
CA ILE A 200 -37.83 -4.57 -9.73
C ILE A 200 -36.91 -3.80 -10.69
N ALA A 201 -35.84 -3.17 -10.21
CA ALA A 201 -34.88 -2.49 -11.07
C ALA A 201 -34.26 -3.43 -12.13
N ASN A 202 -33.93 -4.68 -11.75
CA ASN A 202 -33.46 -5.70 -12.69
C ASN A 202 -34.55 -6.10 -13.69
N PHE A 203 -35.78 -6.32 -13.25
CA PHE A 203 -36.90 -6.69 -14.12
C PHE A 203 -37.17 -5.62 -15.17
N TRP A 204 -37.19 -4.35 -14.77
CA TRP A 204 -37.32 -3.22 -15.70
C TRP A 204 -36.19 -3.16 -16.73
N HIS A 205 -34.96 -3.49 -16.32
CA HIS A 205 -33.82 -3.53 -17.24
C HIS A 205 -33.94 -4.68 -18.26
N ILE A 206 -34.34 -5.86 -17.79
CA ILE A 206 -34.58 -7.05 -18.63
C ILE A 206 -35.68 -6.75 -19.65
N LYS A 207 -36.84 -6.23 -19.22
CA LYS A 207 -37.95 -5.86 -20.11
C LYS A 207 -37.51 -4.87 -21.17
N ARG A 208 -36.77 -3.83 -20.78
CA ARG A 208 -36.27 -2.82 -21.73
C ARG A 208 -35.38 -3.44 -22.80
N LYS A 209 -34.49 -4.37 -22.42
CA LYS A 209 -33.64 -5.09 -23.38
C LYS A 209 -34.46 -5.99 -24.30
N LEU A 210 -35.48 -6.69 -23.79
CA LEU A 210 -36.41 -7.47 -24.61
C LEU A 210 -37.11 -6.59 -25.66
N TYR A 211 -37.70 -5.46 -25.25
CA TYR A 211 -38.39 -4.54 -26.16
C TYR A 211 -37.47 -3.96 -27.24
N SER A 212 -36.23 -3.59 -26.88
CA SER A 212 -35.25 -3.09 -27.86
C SER A 212 -34.81 -4.17 -28.86
N SER A 213 -34.68 -5.43 -28.43
CA SER A 213 -34.34 -6.55 -29.30
C SER A 213 -35.49 -6.91 -30.26
N THR A 214 -36.74 -6.84 -29.80
CA THR A 214 -37.92 -7.12 -30.63
C THR A 214 -38.19 -6.03 -31.67
N ALA A 215 -37.98 -4.75 -31.31
CA ALA A 215 -38.11 -3.62 -32.24
C ALA A 215 -37.08 -3.68 -33.37
N ALA A 216 -35.83 -4.04 -33.05
CA ALA A 216 -34.78 -4.21 -34.06
C ALA A 216 -35.04 -5.37 -35.04
N THR A 217 -35.82 -6.38 -34.64
CA THR A 217 -36.19 -7.52 -35.52
C THR A 217 -37.43 -7.24 -36.37
N SER A 218 -38.37 -6.42 -35.92
CA SER A 218 -39.52 -5.99 -36.74
C SER A 218 -39.10 -5.06 -37.89
N ASP A 219 -38.14 -4.18 -37.65
CA ASP A 219 -37.64 -3.25 -38.68
C ASP A 219 -36.92 -4.02 -39.80
N LYS A 220 -36.16 -5.06 -39.45
CA LYS A 220 -35.43 -5.90 -40.41
C LYS A 220 -36.34 -6.77 -41.28
N LYS A 221 -37.44 -7.30 -40.72
CA LYS A 221 -38.47 -8.01 -41.51
C LYS A 221 -39.26 -7.09 -42.44
N SER A 222 -39.41 -5.81 -42.08
CA SER A 222 -40.09 -4.81 -42.92
C SER A 222 -39.25 -4.37 -44.13
N SER A 223 -37.91 -4.37 -44.00
CA SER A 223 -36.99 -4.10 -45.11
C SER A 223 -36.84 -5.29 -46.05
N GLU A 224 -36.79 -6.52 -45.54
CA GLU A 224 -36.67 -7.74 -46.37
C GLU A 224 -37.96 -8.04 -47.17
N ASN A 225 -39.15 -7.72 -46.63
CA ASN A 225 -40.41 -7.89 -47.38
C ASN A 225 -40.64 -6.82 -48.47
N LYS A 226 -39.96 -5.67 -48.43
CA LYS A 226 -40.03 -4.66 -49.50
C LYS A 226 -39.20 -5.03 -50.72
N ASP A 227 -38.09 -5.75 -50.53
CA ASP A 227 -37.24 -6.21 -51.64
C ASP A 227 -37.83 -7.40 -52.42
N MET A 228 -38.77 -8.15 -51.83
CA MET A 228 -39.45 -9.26 -52.53
C MET A 228 -40.65 -8.83 -53.38
N MET A 229 -41.16 -7.60 -53.23
CA MET A 229 -42.28 -7.07 -54.03
C MET A 229 -41.86 -6.25 -55.26
N GLN A 230 -40.55 -6.09 -55.52
CA GLN A 230 -40.01 -5.34 -56.67
C GLN A 230 -39.25 -6.20 -57.71
N LYS A 231 -39.73 -7.41 -58.01
CA LYS A 231 -39.30 -8.12 -59.23
C LYS A 231 -40.44 -8.10 -60.25
N PRO A 232 -40.40 -7.23 -61.27
CA PRO A 232 -41.29 -7.37 -62.43
C PRO A 232 -40.81 -8.55 -63.28
N GLY A 233 -41.74 -9.44 -63.62
CA GLY A 233 -41.61 -10.36 -64.74
C GLY A 233 -41.89 -9.66 -66.06
#